data_AF-M7NBU1-F1
#
_entry.id   AF-M7NBU1-F1
#
_cell.length_a   1.000
_cell.length_b   1.000
_cell.length_c   1.000
_cell.angle_alpha   90.00
_cell.angle_beta   90.00
_cell.angle_gamma   90.00
#
_symmetry.space_group_name_H-M   'P 1'
#
loop_
_entity.id
_entity.type
_entity.pdbx_description
1 polymer ?
#
loop_
_entity_poly.entity_id
_entity_poly.type
_entity_poly.pdbx_seq_one_letter_code
_entity_poly.pdbx_strand_id
1 'polypeptide(L)'
;MQGNVQYMFDTKAIKRIFEFDSDAKLICVLRNPVDRAISAHKYFSKLKIETLTLSEAIKTENERSKESLQAYFDFTYKAHGLYAKQLKEIFSIFNRDKVLILLYDNLKQYPEECMKEVFNFLEIDEGFTPDYHVLNATGKVKYQFLQNLFFSKSKFRKYLVDNLVDPILPLHKRTKIRWAFNEWNTKKEDLNDDSKDDSFFNERQELKDYFFNEIEELEKLLNINLNAWKH
;
A
#
# COMPACT_ATOMS: atom_id res chain seq x y z
N MET A 1 12.42 10.39 -9.63
CA MET A 1 12.07 9.36 -8.63
C MET A 1 10.89 8.56 -9.15
N GLN A 2 11.03 7.24 -9.27
CA GLN A 2 9.93 6.33 -9.63
C GLN A 2 9.64 5.47 -8.39
N GLY A 3 8.37 5.17 -8.14
CA GLY A 3 7.95 4.34 -7.00
C GLY A 3 6.91 3.33 -7.45
N ASN A 4 7.18 2.04 -7.23
CA ASN A 4 6.21 0.98 -7.47
C ASN A 4 6.34 -0.08 -6.39
N VAL A 5 5.22 -0.37 -5.72
CA VAL A 5 5.15 -1.33 -4.60
C VAL A 5 5.45 -2.78 -5.03
N GLN A 6 5.41 -3.09 -6.32
CA GLN A 6 5.60 -4.43 -6.86
C GLN A 6 7.07 -4.77 -7.17
N TYR A 7 7.97 -3.77 -7.26
CA TYR A 7 9.35 -4.02 -7.70
C TYR A 7 10.13 -4.91 -6.75
N MET A 8 10.00 -4.70 -5.43
CA MET A 8 10.67 -5.52 -4.43
C MET A 8 10.24 -7.00 -4.52
N PHE A 9 8.99 -7.25 -4.89
CA PHE A 9 8.43 -8.58 -5.00
C PHE A 9 8.79 -9.29 -6.32
N ASP A 10 8.95 -8.54 -7.42
CA ASP A 10 9.32 -9.09 -8.72
C ASP A 10 10.85 -9.05 -8.96
N THR A 11 11.52 -10.18 -8.74
CA THR A 11 12.97 -10.32 -9.02
C THR A 11 13.34 -9.95 -10.45
N LYS A 12 12.45 -10.11 -11.44
CA LYS A 12 12.75 -9.69 -12.83
C LYS A 12 12.82 -8.17 -12.94
N ALA A 13 12.00 -7.44 -12.19
CA ALA A 13 12.07 -5.99 -12.12
C ALA A 13 13.40 -5.53 -11.51
N ILE A 14 13.84 -6.15 -10.41
CA ILE A 14 15.14 -5.85 -9.78
C ILE A 14 16.30 -6.07 -10.76
N LYS A 15 16.31 -7.19 -11.49
CA LYS A 15 17.34 -7.47 -12.52
C LYS A 15 17.35 -6.42 -13.62
N ARG A 16 16.18 -6.02 -14.12
CA ARG A 16 16.07 -4.99 -15.15
C ARG A 16 16.53 -3.61 -14.67
N ILE A 17 16.27 -3.27 -13.41
CA ILE A 17 16.77 -2.03 -12.82
C ILE A 17 18.30 -2.07 -12.79
N PHE A 18 18.89 -3.18 -12.36
CA PHE A 18 20.35 -3.36 -12.35
C PHE A 18 20.97 -3.31 -13.76
N GLU A 19 20.34 -3.95 -14.75
CA GLU A 19 20.78 -3.91 -16.16
C GLU A 19 20.71 -2.50 -16.74
N PHE A 20 19.74 -1.70 -16.32
CA PHE A 20 19.57 -0.32 -16.74
C PHE A 20 20.58 0.61 -16.05
N ASP A 21 20.72 0.49 -14.73
CA ASP A 21 21.63 1.26 -13.90
C ASP A 21 22.05 0.44 -12.67
N SER A 22 23.26 -0.11 -12.73
CA SER A 22 23.85 -0.88 -11.64
C SER A 22 24.21 -0.03 -10.42
N ASP A 23 24.27 1.31 -10.56
CA ASP A 23 24.59 2.24 -9.48
C ASP A 23 23.33 2.77 -8.76
N ALA A 24 22.14 2.40 -9.25
CA ALA A 24 20.86 2.82 -8.72
C ALA A 24 20.74 2.52 -7.21
N LYS A 25 20.20 3.49 -6.48
CA LYS A 25 19.90 3.39 -5.05
C LYS A 25 18.45 2.93 -4.84
N LEU A 26 18.27 1.86 -4.08
CA LEU A 26 16.97 1.29 -3.75
C LEU A 26 16.56 1.68 -2.31
N ILE A 27 15.33 2.13 -2.13
CA ILE A 27 14.74 2.38 -0.82
C ILE A 27 13.55 1.44 -0.66
N CYS A 28 13.62 0.53 0.30
CA CYS A 28 12.56 -0.42 0.62
C CYS A 28 11.92 -0.05 1.95
N VAL A 29 10.60 0.10 1.98
CA VAL A 29 9.83 0.38 3.19
C VAL A 29 9.06 -0.87 3.61
N LEU A 30 9.41 -1.44 4.75
CA LEU A 30 8.82 -2.66 5.27
C LEU A 30 7.76 -2.33 6.32
N ARG A 31 6.61 -2.99 6.25
CA ARG A 31 5.54 -2.90 7.26
C ARG A 31 5.33 -4.28 7.86
N ASN A 32 4.89 -4.38 9.12
CA ASN A 32 4.45 -5.66 9.71
C ASN A 32 3.68 -6.50 8.67
N PRO A 33 4.16 -7.71 8.33
CA PRO A 33 3.64 -8.47 7.20
C PRO A 33 2.18 -8.90 7.38
N VAL A 34 1.72 -9.07 8.63
CA VAL A 34 0.32 -9.37 8.97
C VAL A 34 -0.57 -8.16 8.62
N ASP A 35 -0.22 -6.98 9.14
CA ASP A 35 -0.98 -5.76 8.87
C ASP A 35 -0.95 -5.38 7.38
N ARG A 36 0.18 -5.63 6.72
CA ARG A 36 0.34 -5.45 5.27
C ARG A 36 -0.61 -6.35 4.48
N ALA A 37 -0.71 -7.63 4.84
CA ALA A 37 -1.62 -8.58 4.17
C ALA A 37 -3.10 -8.19 4.32
N ILE A 38 -3.52 -7.84 5.55
CA ILE A 38 -4.89 -7.40 5.84
C ILE A 38 -5.21 -6.10 5.08
N SER A 39 -4.28 -5.15 5.09
CA SER A 39 -4.45 -3.86 4.42
C SER A 39 -4.54 -4.03 2.90
N ALA A 40 -3.76 -4.94 2.30
CA ALA A 40 -3.84 -5.28 0.89
C ALA A 40 -5.20 -5.92 0.54
N HIS A 41 -5.69 -6.89 1.33
CA HIS A 41 -7.01 -7.49 1.13
C HIS A 41 -8.14 -6.44 1.20
N LYS A 42 -8.11 -5.56 2.20
CA LYS A 42 -9.06 -4.44 2.33
C LYS A 42 -9.01 -3.51 1.11
N TYR A 43 -7.82 -3.21 0.60
CA TYR A 43 -7.63 -2.38 -0.58
C TYR A 43 -8.27 -3.01 -1.83
N PHE A 44 -7.97 -4.26 -2.14
CA PHE A 44 -8.56 -4.95 -3.30
C PHE A 44 -10.06 -5.21 -3.16
N SER A 45 -10.54 -5.43 -1.93
CA SER A 45 -11.98 -5.53 -1.62
C SER A 45 -12.70 -4.20 -1.88
N LYS A 46 -12.10 -3.07 -1.46
CA LYS A 46 -12.63 -1.71 -1.71
C LYS A 46 -12.73 -1.41 -3.21
N LEU A 47 -11.77 -1.90 -4.00
CA LEU A 47 -11.79 -1.79 -5.46
C LEU A 47 -12.75 -2.77 -6.15
N LYS A 48 -13.40 -3.68 -5.38
CA LYS A 48 -14.25 -4.77 -5.89
C LYS A 48 -13.50 -5.75 -6.81
N ILE A 49 -12.19 -5.87 -6.61
CA ILE A 49 -11.32 -6.83 -7.29
C ILE A 49 -11.27 -8.13 -6.47
N GLU A 50 -11.12 -8.02 -5.15
CA GLU A 50 -11.23 -9.16 -4.25
C GLU A 50 -12.69 -9.37 -3.85
N THR A 51 -13.15 -10.60 -4.00
CA THR A 51 -14.53 -11.02 -3.67
C THR A 51 -14.56 -12.03 -2.53
N LEU A 52 -13.42 -12.63 -2.19
CA LEU A 52 -13.30 -13.61 -1.13
C LEU A 52 -13.06 -12.94 0.23
N THR A 53 -13.46 -13.64 1.30
CA THR A 53 -13.03 -13.28 2.65
C THR A 53 -11.51 -13.40 2.78
N LEU A 54 -10.91 -12.75 3.78
CA LEU A 54 -9.45 -12.82 3.96
C LEU A 54 -8.99 -14.28 4.15
N SER A 55 -9.68 -15.06 4.98
CA SER A 55 -9.35 -16.48 5.21
C SER A 55 -9.39 -17.31 3.92
N GLU A 56 -10.39 -17.11 3.07
CA GLU A 56 -10.47 -17.81 1.78
C GLU A 56 -9.37 -17.34 0.81
N ALA A 57 -9.10 -16.04 0.79
CA ALA A 57 -8.11 -15.43 -0.08
C ALA A 57 -6.69 -15.94 0.22
N ILE A 58 -6.27 -15.98 1.49
CA ILE A 58 -4.94 -16.49 1.88
C ILE A 58 -4.79 -18.01 1.65
N LYS A 59 -5.89 -18.77 1.72
CA LYS A 59 -5.89 -20.23 1.43
C LYS A 59 -5.73 -20.52 -0.06
N THR A 60 -6.36 -19.70 -0.91
CA THR A 60 -6.41 -19.90 -2.38
C THR A 60 -5.35 -19.11 -3.16
N GLU A 61 -4.59 -18.24 -2.49
CA GLU A 61 -3.55 -17.38 -3.08
C GLU A 61 -2.60 -18.11 -4.04
N ASN A 62 -2.10 -19.30 -3.69
CA ASN A 62 -1.16 -20.06 -4.52
C ASN A 62 -1.76 -20.54 -5.85
N GLU A 63 -3.06 -20.76 -5.89
CA GLU A 63 -3.79 -21.19 -7.08
C GLU A 63 -4.12 -19.97 -7.93
N ARG A 64 -4.72 -18.95 -7.31
CA ARG A 64 -5.15 -17.71 -7.97
C ARG A 64 -4.00 -16.92 -8.58
N SER A 65 -2.86 -16.86 -7.90
CA SER A 65 -1.67 -16.14 -8.39
C SER A 65 -1.11 -16.70 -9.71
N LYS A 66 -1.51 -17.91 -10.12
CA LYS A 66 -1.09 -18.54 -11.38
C LYS A 66 -2.00 -18.21 -12.57
N GLU A 67 -3.18 -17.65 -12.33
CA GLU A 67 -4.18 -17.40 -13.39
C GLU A 67 -3.70 -16.36 -14.42
N SER A 68 -2.99 -15.33 -13.96
CA SER A 68 -2.45 -14.28 -14.81
C SER A 68 -1.38 -13.47 -14.08
N LEU A 69 -0.63 -12.65 -14.82
CA LEU A 69 0.32 -11.71 -14.22
C LEU A 69 -0.38 -10.69 -13.29
N GLN A 70 -1.60 -10.27 -13.63
CA GLN A 70 -2.36 -9.36 -12.77
C GLN A 70 -2.76 -10.05 -11.46
N ALA A 71 -3.25 -11.30 -11.55
CA ALA A 71 -3.60 -12.10 -10.38
C ALA A 71 -2.39 -12.39 -9.48
N TYR A 72 -1.20 -12.58 -10.09
CA TYR A 72 0.06 -12.72 -9.35
C TYR A 72 0.39 -11.51 -8.48
N PHE A 73 -0.04 -10.30 -8.86
CA PHE A 73 0.22 -9.09 -8.07
C PHE A 73 -0.95 -8.71 -7.16
N ASP A 74 -2.18 -9.03 -7.55
CA ASP A 74 -3.39 -8.62 -6.82
C ASP A 74 -3.78 -9.60 -5.71
N PHE A 75 -3.50 -10.90 -5.88
CA PHE A 75 -4.00 -11.95 -4.98
C PHE A 75 -2.92 -12.64 -4.15
N THR A 76 -1.74 -12.03 -4.05
CA THR A 76 -0.64 -12.48 -3.20
C THR A 76 -0.56 -11.66 -1.91
N TYR A 77 -1.14 -12.20 -0.85
CA TYR A 77 -1.21 -11.57 0.47
C TYR A 77 -0.10 -12.09 1.40
N LYS A 78 0.23 -13.36 1.31
CA LYS A 78 1.32 -13.97 2.08
C LYS A 78 2.66 -13.74 1.40
N ALA A 79 2.74 -14.01 0.09
CA ALA A 79 4.02 -13.98 -0.64
C ALA A 79 4.69 -12.61 -0.58
N HIS A 80 3.94 -11.52 -0.69
CA HIS A 80 4.46 -10.15 -0.54
C HIS A 80 5.01 -9.83 0.85
N GLY A 81 4.58 -10.55 1.89
CA GLY A 81 5.09 -10.39 3.25
C GLY A 81 6.41 -11.13 3.52
N LEU A 82 6.90 -11.94 2.57
CA LEU A 82 8.16 -12.67 2.68
C LEU A 82 9.36 -11.77 2.36
N TYR A 83 9.64 -10.79 3.22
CA TYR A 83 10.66 -9.79 3.00
C TYR A 83 12.10 -10.31 3.08
N ALA A 84 12.42 -11.25 3.98
CA ALA A 84 13.76 -11.84 4.06
C ALA A 84 14.10 -12.53 2.74
N LYS A 85 13.14 -13.29 2.19
CA LYS A 85 13.27 -13.89 0.86
C LYS A 85 13.52 -12.83 -0.22
N GLN A 86 12.69 -11.79 -0.28
CA GLN A 86 12.81 -10.72 -1.29
C GLN A 86 14.14 -9.96 -1.16
N LEU A 87 14.58 -9.65 0.06
CA LEU A 87 15.82 -8.93 0.32
C LEU A 87 17.06 -9.75 0.03
N LYS A 88 17.05 -11.06 0.29
CA LYS A 88 18.14 -11.96 -0.13
C LYS A 88 18.35 -11.92 -1.64
N GLU A 89 17.26 -11.95 -2.42
CA GLU A 89 17.34 -11.81 -3.87
C GLU A 89 17.90 -10.45 -4.28
N ILE A 90 17.43 -9.37 -3.65
CA ILE A 90 17.94 -8.01 -3.91
C ILE A 90 19.43 -7.92 -3.59
N PHE A 91 19.88 -8.41 -2.43
CA PHE A 91 21.29 -8.39 -2.04
C PHE A 91 22.19 -9.31 -2.87
N SER A 92 21.60 -10.27 -3.61
CA SER A 92 22.35 -11.05 -4.59
C SER A 92 22.63 -10.31 -5.89
N ILE A 93 21.94 -9.17 -6.12
CA ILE A 93 22.02 -8.36 -7.34
C ILE A 93 22.67 -7.00 -7.05
N PHE A 94 22.21 -6.31 -6.00
CA PHE A 94 22.72 -5.03 -5.54
C PHE A 94 23.58 -5.19 -4.30
N ASN A 95 24.66 -4.40 -4.22
CA ASN A 95 25.45 -4.32 -3.00
C ASN A 95 24.61 -3.73 -1.85
N ARG A 96 24.96 -4.10 -0.61
CA ARG A 96 24.20 -3.72 0.59
C ARG A 96 24.09 -2.19 0.78
N ASP A 97 25.13 -1.46 0.41
CA ASP A 97 25.22 0.02 0.46
C ASP A 97 24.34 0.72 -0.58
N LYS A 98 23.81 0.00 -1.57
CA LYS A 98 22.84 0.51 -2.55
C LYS A 98 21.39 0.27 -2.14
N VAL A 99 21.14 -0.26 -0.94
CA VAL A 99 19.79 -0.62 -0.49
C VAL A 99 19.52 -0.11 0.93
N LEU A 100 18.74 0.96 1.03
CA LEU A 100 18.21 1.48 2.28
C LEU A 100 16.92 0.73 2.66
N ILE A 101 16.85 0.28 3.92
CA ILE A 101 15.66 -0.38 4.47
C ILE A 101 15.08 0.52 5.55
N LEU A 102 13.82 0.89 5.42
CA LEU A 102 13.07 1.65 6.41
C LEU A 102 11.92 0.81 6.96
N LEU A 103 11.58 1.01 8.22
CA LEU A 103 10.36 0.43 8.81
C LEU A 103 9.23 1.46 8.72
N TYR A 104 8.07 1.02 8.27
CA TYR A 104 6.87 1.85 8.18
C TYR A 104 6.44 2.39 9.55
N ASP A 105 6.65 1.61 10.61
CA ASP A 105 6.35 2.01 11.99
C ASP A 105 7.24 3.19 12.41
N ASN A 106 8.53 3.16 12.06
CA ASN A 106 9.46 4.27 12.27
C ASN A 106 9.09 5.46 11.40
N LEU A 107 8.72 5.26 10.13
CA LEU A 107 8.29 6.36 9.27
C LEU A 107 7.06 7.09 9.81
N LYS A 108 6.16 6.37 10.49
CA LYS A 108 4.99 6.95 11.17
C LYS A 108 5.36 7.69 12.45
N GLN A 109 6.23 7.11 13.27
CA GLN A 109 6.54 7.62 14.61
C GLN A 109 7.64 8.69 14.61
N TYR A 110 8.60 8.56 13.71
CA TYR A 110 9.84 9.32 13.59
C TYR A 110 10.11 9.72 12.12
N PRO A 111 9.17 10.44 11.47
CA PRO A 111 9.27 10.76 10.05
C PRO A 111 10.51 11.62 9.72
N GLU A 112 10.88 12.56 10.60
CA GLU A 112 12.04 13.43 10.37
C GLU A 112 13.36 12.65 10.38
N GLU A 113 13.50 11.70 11.30
CA GLU A 113 14.65 10.81 11.40
C GLU A 113 14.76 9.91 10.17
N CYS A 114 13.66 9.29 9.74
CA CYS A 114 13.64 8.50 8.51
C CYS A 114 14.00 9.35 7.28
N MET A 115 13.55 10.60 7.21
CA MET A 115 13.90 11.48 6.09
C MET A 115 15.37 11.87 6.10
N LYS A 116 15.98 12.09 7.27
CA LYS A 116 17.44 12.28 7.39
C LYS A 116 18.20 11.05 6.89
N GLU A 117 17.76 9.84 7.23
CA GLU A 117 18.35 8.61 6.70
C GLU A 117 18.26 8.54 5.17
N VAL A 118 17.10 8.90 4.59
CA VAL A 118 16.91 8.97 3.13
C VAL A 118 17.85 9.99 2.50
N PHE A 119 17.97 11.19 3.07
CA PHE A 119 18.83 12.25 2.53
C PHE A 119 20.30 11.85 2.58
N ASN A 120 20.76 11.31 3.70
CA ASN A 120 22.12 10.80 3.84
C ASN A 120 22.40 9.68 2.84
N PHE A 121 21.46 8.73 2.70
CA PHE A 121 21.57 7.65 1.72
C PHE A 121 21.61 8.16 0.29
N LEU A 122 20.84 9.20 -0.05
CA LEU A 122 20.83 9.82 -1.37
C LEU A 122 21.95 10.86 -1.57
N GLU A 123 22.80 11.09 -0.57
CA GLU A 123 23.86 12.11 -0.57
C GLU A 123 23.32 13.52 -0.86
N ILE A 124 22.15 13.82 -0.29
CA ILE A 124 21.55 15.17 -0.33
C ILE A 124 22.20 16.03 0.76
N ASP A 125 22.48 17.29 0.43
CA ASP A 125 23.08 18.29 1.32
C ASP A 125 22.30 18.42 2.65
N GLU A 126 23.02 18.39 3.78
CA GLU A 126 22.46 18.54 5.13
C GLU A 126 21.74 19.88 5.36
N GLY A 127 22.08 20.91 4.58
CA GLY A 127 21.41 22.21 4.58
C GLY A 127 20.05 22.20 3.88
N PHE A 128 19.66 21.10 3.21
CA PHE A 128 18.36 20.98 2.56
C PHE A 128 17.25 20.84 3.60
N THR A 129 16.30 21.77 3.60
CA THR A 129 15.09 21.71 4.42
C THR A 129 13.91 21.30 3.54
N PRO A 130 13.35 20.08 3.70
CA PRO A 130 12.19 19.66 2.94
C PRO A 130 10.92 20.42 3.36
N ASP A 131 10.06 20.71 2.39
CA ASP A 131 8.73 21.25 2.64
C ASP A 131 7.72 20.11 2.75
N TYR A 132 7.25 19.84 3.98
CA TYR A 132 6.32 18.76 4.26
C TYR A 132 4.87 19.18 3.96
N HIS A 133 4.36 18.76 2.80
CA HIS A 133 2.93 18.84 2.50
C HIS A 133 2.29 17.45 2.54
N VAL A 134 1.23 17.29 3.33
CA VAL A 134 0.44 16.06 3.31
C VAL A 134 -0.35 15.98 2.00
N LEU A 135 0.15 15.19 1.06
CA LEU A 135 -0.54 14.89 -0.19
C LEU A 135 -1.35 13.60 0.00
N ASN A 136 -2.65 13.65 -0.29
CA ASN A 136 -3.58 12.50 -0.22
C ASN A 136 -3.89 11.97 1.20
N ALA A 137 -4.49 12.80 2.05
CA ALA A 137 -5.32 12.28 3.14
C ALA A 137 -6.48 11.46 2.52
N THR A 138 -6.31 10.15 2.37
CA THR A 138 -7.30 9.28 1.74
C THR A 138 -8.51 9.23 2.65
N GLY A 139 -9.51 10.05 2.39
CA GLY A 139 -10.72 10.09 3.19
C GLY A 139 -11.65 8.91 2.90
N LYS A 140 -12.27 8.36 3.94
CA LYS A 140 -13.44 7.48 3.76
C LYS A 140 -14.63 8.31 3.31
N VAL A 141 -15.39 7.75 2.37
CA VAL A 141 -16.59 8.42 1.89
C VAL A 141 -17.74 8.18 2.87
N LYS A 142 -18.20 9.25 3.50
CA LYS A 142 -19.18 9.24 4.60
C LYS A 142 -20.47 8.52 4.21
N TYR A 143 -20.88 8.63 2.95
CA TYR A 143 -22.04 7.92 2.40
C TYR A 143 -21.72 7.26 1.05
N GLN A 144 -21.40 5.95 1.08
CA GLN A 144 -21.07 5.16 -0.12
C GLN A 144 -22.21 5.15 -1.16
N PHE A 145 -23.47 5.18 -0.72
CA PHE A 145 -24.65 5.29 -1.59
C PHE A 145 -24.65 6.61 -2.39
N LEU A 146 -24.32 7.73 -1.76
CA LEU A 146 -24.24 9.02 -2.45
C LEU A 146 -23.03 9.07 -3.40
N GLN A 147 -21.91 8.45 -3.03
CA GLN A 147 -20.79 8.29 -3.97
C GLN A 147 -21.21 7.49 -5.20
N ASN A 148 -21.92 6.37 -5.01
CA ASN A 148 -22.44 5.58 -6.10
C ASN A 148 -23.46 6.36 -6.94
N LEU A 149 -24.29 7.23 -6.37
CA LEU A 149 -25.15 8.15 -7.13
C LEU A 149 -24.35 9.11 -8.03
N PHE A 150 -23.24 9.67 -7.53
CA PHE A 150 -22.41 10.63 -8.27
C PHE A 150 -21.37 10.00 -9.21
N PHE A 151 -21.05 8.71 -9.07
CA PHE A 151 -20.01 8.04 -9.86
C PHE A 151 -20.45 6.74 -10.58
N SER A 152 -21.68 6.26 -10.39
CA SER A 152 -22.23 5.11 -11.14
C SER A 152 -22.57 5.47 -12.59
N LYS A 153 -22.26 4.54 -13.52
CA LYS A 153 -22.60 4.60 -14.95
C LYS A 153 -24.05 4.14 -15.27
N SER A 154 -24.96 4.21 -14.31
CA SER A 154 -26.35 3.74 -14.50
C SER A 154 -27.17 4.63 -15.44
N LYS A 155 -27.99 4.01 -16.31
CA LYS A 155 -28.95 4.70 -17.21
C LYS A 155 -29.95 5.58 -16.44
N PHE A 156 -30.30 5.17 -15.22
CA PHE A 156 -31.19 5.93 -14.33
C PHE A 156 -30.57 7.27 -13.90
N ARG A 157 -29.25 7.33 -13.72
CA ARG A 157 -28.54 8.57 -13.39
C ARG A 157 -28.51 9.53 -14.57
N LYS A 158 -28.30 9.04 -15.80
CA LYS A 158 -28.38 9.88 -17.01
C LYS A 158 -29.76 10.56 -17.08
N TYR A 159 -30.84 9.82 -16.84
CA TYR A 159 -32.18 10.37 -16.79
C TYR A 159 -32.38 11.45 -15.70
N LEU A 160 -31.92 11.21 -14.46
CA LEU A 160 -32.04 12.20 -13.37
C LEU A 160 -31.20 13.46 -13.63
N VAL A 161 -29.98 13.30 -14.15
CA VAL A 161 -29.11 14.43 -14.46
C VAL A 161 -29.71 15.26 -15.60
N ASP A 162 -30.07 14.62 -16.71
CA ASP A 162 -30.57 15.30 -17.91
C ASP A 162 -31.91 16.02 -17.67
N ASN A 163 -32.77 15.50 -16.77
CA ASN A 163 -34.14 16.03 -16.59
C ASN A 163 -34.37 16.84 -15.31
N LEU A 164 -33.54 16.70 -14.27
CA LEU A 164 -33.75 17.42 -13.00
C LEU A 164 -32.60 18.36 -12.63
N VAL A 165 -31.37 18.03 -13.03
CA VAL A 165 -30.17 18.81 -12.65
C VAL A 165 -29.76 19.76 -13.77
N ASP A 166 -29.78 19.29 -15.01
CA ASP A 166 -29.33 20.03 -16.18
C ASP A 166 -30.11 21.31 -16.50
N PRO A 167 -31.44 21.36 -16.29
CA PRO A 167 -32.22 22.59 -16.47
C PRO A 167 -31.90 23.69 -15.44
N ILE A 168 -31.41 23.31 -14.25
CA ILE A 168 -31.29 24.22 -13.09
C ILE A 168 -29.84 24.66 -12.87
N LEU A 169 -28.86 23.87 -13.31
CA LEU A 169 -27.48 24.02 -12.87
C LEU A 169 -26.47 24.19 -14.02
N PRO A 170 -25.90 25.41 -14.21
CA PRO A 170 -24.95 25.70 -15.29
C PRO A 170 -23.70 24.81 -15.24
N LEU A 171 -23.23 24.32 -16.39
CA LEU A 171 -22.08 23.43 -16.54
C LEU A 171 -20.84 23.88 -15.74
N HIS A 172 -20.54 25.18 -15.73
CA HIS A 172 -19.36 25.75 -15.05
C HIS A 172 -19.44 25.70 -13.50
N LYS A 173 -20.65 25.62 -12.92
CA LYS A 173 -20.85 25.45 -11.47
C LYS A 173 -20.84 23.98 -11.07
N ARG A 174 -21.12 23.06 -12.00
CA ARG A 174 -21.17 21.61 -11.73
C ARG A 174 -19.85 21.07 -11.23
N THR A 175 -18.75 21.48 -11.85
CA THR A 175 -17.41 21.04 -11.42
C THR A 175 -17.15 21.49 -9.99
N LYS A 176 -17.39 22.77 -9.65
CA LYS A 176 -17.20 23.27 -8.29
C LYS A 176 -18.06 22.55 -7.26
N ILE A 177 -19.34 22.30 -7.55
CA ILE A 177 -20.24 21.57 -6.64
C ILE A 177 -19.82 20.10 -6.51
N ARG A 178 -19.40 19.45 -7.60
CA ARG A 178 -18.90 18.07 -7.56
C ARG A 178 -17.65 17.97 -6.68
N TRP A 179 -16.73 18.93 -6.80
CA TRP A 179 -15.52 18.99 -5.99
C TRP A 179 -15.86 19.28 -4.52
N ALA A 180 -16.69 20.29 -4.23
CA ALA A 180 -17.13 20.61 -2.88
C ALA A 180 -17.91 19.45 -2.22
N PHE A 181 -18.75 18.74 -2.97
CA PHE A 181 -19.45 17.56 -2.49
C PHE A 181 -18.48 16.41 -2.22
N ASN A 182 -17.50 16.19 -3.11
CA ASN A 182 -16.51 15.14 -2.91
C ASN A 182 -15.69 15.43 -1.65
N GLU A 183 -15.20 16.66 -1.48
CA GLU A 183 -14.50 17.11 -0.27
C GLU A 183 -15.35 16.95 0.99
N TRP A 184 -16.61 17.36 0.96
CA TRP A 184 -17.54 17.22 2.10
C TRP A 184 -17.85 15.76 2.44
N ASN A 185 -17.97 14.92 1.42
CA ASN A 185 -18.30 13.51 1.58
C ASN A 185 -17.05 12.67 1.91
N THR A 186 -15.83 13.18 1.74
CA THR A 186 -14.61 12.58 2.30
C THR A 186 -14.31 13.15 3.69
N LYS A 187 -14.51 12.36 4.74
CA LYS A 187 -13.87 12.66 6.04
C LYS A 187 -12.38 12.34 5.92
N LYS A 188 -11.49 13.23 6.38
CA LYS A 188 -10.11 12.83 6.73
C LYS A 188 -10.24 11.70 7.75
N GLU A 189 -9.82 10.50 7.35
CA GLU A 189 -9.64 9.41 8.31
C GLU A 189 -8.34 9.72 9.04
N ASP A 190 -8.36 9.70 10.38
CA ASP A 190 -7.18 9.20 11.07
C ASP A 190 -6.93 7.82 10.46
N LEU A 191 -5.70 7.54 10.00
CA LEU A 191 -5.34 6.22 9.49
C LEU A 191 -5.73 5.20 10.56
N ASN A 192 -6.93 4.61 10.44
CA ASN A 192 -7.42 3.65 11.40
C ASN A 192 -6.35 2.58 11.45
N ASP A 193 -5.77 2.44 12.63
CA ASP A 193 -4.72 1.49 12.86
C ASP A 193 -5.34 0.11 12.68
N ASP A 194 -5.18 -0.46 11.47
CA ASP A 194 -5.78 -1.75 11.09
C ASP A 194 -5.44 -2.82 12.13
N SER A 195 -4.33 -2.66 12.87
CA SER A 195 -3.91 -3.51 14.00
C SER A 195 -4.98 -3.66 15.09
N LYS A 196 -5.94 -2.73 15.20
CA LYS A 196 -7.03 -2.71 16.20
C LYS A 196 -8.37 -3.21 15.68
N ASP A 197 -8.43 -3.70 14.44
CA ASP A 197 -9.64 -4.29 13.87
C ASP A 197 -9.77 -5.76 14.28
N ASP A 198 -10.59 -6.01 15.31
CA ASP A 198 -10.82 -7.34 15.87
C ASP A 198 -11.57 -8.29 14.91
N SER A 199 -12.11 -7.79 13.79
CA SER A 199 -12.85 -8.64 12.84
C SER A 199 -11.99 -9.71 12.15
N PHE A 200 -10.66 -9.58 12.23
CA PHE A 200 -9.68 -10.49 11.63
C PHE A 200 -8.86 -11.25 12.67
N PHE A 201 -9.36 -11.43 13.90
CA PHE A 201 -8.58 -12.06 14.97
C PHE A 201 -7.99 -13.42 14.58
N ASN A 202 -8.79 -14.30 13.98
CA ASN A 202 -8.33 -15.64 13.58
C ASN A 202 -7.30 -15.58 12.45
N GLU A 203 -7.54 -14.76 11.43
CA GLU A 203 -6.61 -14.57 10.31
C GLU A 203 -5.31 -13.92 10.76
N ARG A 204 -5.35 -13.02 11.76
CA ARG A 204 -4.16 -12.44 12.38
C ARG A 204 -3.30 -13.50 13.03
N GLN A 205 -3.89 -14.43 13.79
CA GLN A 205 -3.13 -15.52 14.40
C GLN A 205 -2.54 -16.44 13.33
N GLU A 206 -3.33 -16.85 12.33
CA GLU A 206 -2.85 -17.66 11.20
C GLU A 206 -1.66 -17.01 10.47
N LEU A 207 -1.75 -15.71 10.21
CA LEU A 207 -0.67 -14.96 9.56
C LEU A 207 0.55 -14.76 10.47
N LYS A 208 0.36 -14.54 11.78
CA LYS A 208 1.47 -14.46 12.75
C LYS A 208 2.27 -15.76 12.76
N ASP A 209 1.58 -16.88 12.86
CA ASP A 209 2.21 -18.21 12.81
C ASP A 209 2.94 -18.43 11.48
N TYR A 210 2.31 -18.05 10.37
CA TYR A 210 2.90 -18.16 9.03
C TYR A 210 4.19 -17.34 8.87
N PHE A 211 4.20 -16.10 9.37
CA PHE A 211 5.33 -15.18 9.21
C PHE A 211 6.39 -15.30 10.31
N PHE A 212 6.19 -16.08 11.37
CA PHE A 212 7.11 -16.12 12.51
C PHE A 212 8.56 -16.39 12.09
N ASN A 213 8.80 -17.49 11.37
CA ASN A 213 10.14 -17.87 10.91
C ASN A 213 10.72 -16.85 9.90
N GLU A 214 9.86 -16.26 9.07
CA GLU A 214 10.26 -15.23 8.11
C GLU A 214 10.74 -13.95 8.84
N ILE A 215 10.04 -13.56 9.91
CA ILE A 215 10.42 -12.40 10.73
C ILE A 215 11.73 -12.68 11.46
N GLU A 216 11.93 -13.89 12.02
CA GLU A 216 13.22 -14.26 12.63
C GLU A 216 14.38 -14.25 11.62
N GLU A 217 14.12 -14.69 10.39
CA GLU A 217 15.10 -14.61 9.32
C GLU A 217 15.41 -13.17 8.93
N LEU A 218 14.38 -12.31 8.84
CA LEU A 218 14.51 -10.90 8.53
C LEU A 218 15.30 -10.14 9.59
N GLU A 219 15.04 -10.41 10.88
CA GLU A 219 15.81 -9.84 12.00
C GLU A 219 17.29 -10.18 11.89
N LYS A 220 17.62 -11.44 11.60
CA LYS A 220 19.01 -11.89 11.42
C LYS A 220 19.65 -11.25 10.20
N LEU A 221 18.92 -11.17 9.10
CA LEU A 221 19.39 -10.61 7.83
C LEU A 221 19.71 -9.11 7.96
N LEU A 222 18.88 -8.37 8.69
CA LEU A 222 19.00 -6.93 8.85
C LEU A 222 19.75 -6.51 10.11
N ASN A 223 19.96 -7.43 11.06
CA ASN A 223 20.49 -7.17 12.39
C ASN A 223 19.69 -6.07 13.14
N ILE A 224 18.35 -6.19 13.13
CA ILE A 224 17.42 -5.28 13.81
C ILE A 224 16.44 -6.07 14.68
N ASN A 225 15.76 -5.38 15.61
CA ASN A 225 14.72 -5.97 16.46
C ASN A 225 13.33 -5.78 15.81
N LEU A 226 12.63 -6.88 15.57
CA LEU A 226 11.26 -6.93 15.04
C LEU A 226 10.34 -7.75 15.97
N ASN A 227 10.64 -7.86 17.27
CA ASN A 227 9.79 -8.59 18.21
C ASN A 227 8.36 -8.06 18.24
N ALA A 228 8.16 -6.76 18.02
CA ALA A 228 6.85 -6.14 17.92
C ALA A 228 6.00 -6.72 16.76
N TRP A 229 6.61 -7.34 15.76
CA TRP A 229 5.89 -7.97 14.64
C TRP A 229 5.51 -9.42 14.91
N LYS A 230 6.13 -10.07 15.90
CA LYS A 230 5.88 -11.48 16.26
C LYS A 230 4.71 -11.65 17.23
N HIS A 231 4.36 -10.61 17.98
CA HIS A 231 3.42 -10.67 19.11
C HIS A 231 2.09 -9.96 18.88
#